data_AF-A0A0D0K7V4-F1
#
_entry.id   AF-A0A0D0K7V4-F1
#
_cell.length_a   1.000
_cell.length_b   1.000
_cell.length_c   1.000
_cell.angle_alpha   90.00
_cell.angle_beta   90.00
_cell.angle_gamma   90.00
#
_symmetry.space_group_name_H-M   'P 1'
#
loop_
_entity.id
_entity.type
_entity.pdbx_description
1 polymer ?
#
loop_
_entity_poly.entity_id
_entity_poly.type
_entity_poly.pdbx_seq_one_letter_code
_entity_poly.pdbx_strand_id
1 'polypeptide(L)'
;MSSPNPRGPESPGVSVILALVLASISFFALAVFGLGAVSIATDSDIIAVPGLGQLPGAIGMLAAVVAFALSLWSSLRRTQPSFVSAPAVALATALAHLVVVWIGVAAASGDIIVATVVAGDLVRGGASAVLLVASAIAAWGGIALRRTRAQHPQWPWERKEDE
;
A
#
# COMPACT_ATOMS: atom_id res chain seq x y z
N MET A 1 -5.17 -33.18 -30.60
CA MET A 1 -5.64 -33.34 -29.21
C MET A 1 -4.42 -33.14 -28.33
N SER A 2 -4.32 -32.02 -27.63
CA SER A 2 -3.14 -31.70 -26.81
C SER A 2 -3.10 -32.61 -25.58
N SER A 3 -1.98 -33.31 -25.39
CA SER A 3 -1.76 -34.19 -24.25
C SER A 3 -1.89 -33.42 -22.92
N PRO A 4 -2.59 -33.96 -21.91
CA PRO A 4 -2.67 -33.36 -20.58
C PRO A 4 -1.26 -33.20 -20.00
N ASN A 5 -0.91 -31.98 -19.57
CA ASN A 5 0.36 -31.70 -18.93
C ASN A 5 0.47 -32.54 -17.63
N PRO A 6 1.47 -33.43 -17.48
CA PRO A 6 1.63 -34.28 -16.30
C PRO A 6 2.11 -33.52 -15.05
N ARG A 7 2.57 -32.27 -15.23
CA ARG A 7 2.86 -31.34 -14.14
C ARG A 7 1.54 -30.64 -13.83
N GLY A 8 1.02 -30.78 -12.61
CA GLY A 8 -0.20 -30.10 -12.15
C GLY A 8 -0.21 -28.59 -12.43
N PRO A 9 -1.33 -27.89 -12.20
CA PRO A 9 -1.50 -26.49 -12.61
C PRO A 9 -0.29 -25.62 -12.17
N GLU A 10 0.28 -24.87 -13.12
CA GLU A 10 1.52 -24.10 -12.91
C GLU A 10 1.42 -23.21 -11.66
N SER A 11 2.44 -23.28 -10.79
CA SER A 11 2.48 -22.49 -9.55
C SER A 11 2.42 -20.99 -9.86
N PRO A 12 1.46 -20.22 -9.33
CA PRO A 12 1.24 -18.81 -9.68
C PRO A 12 2.32 -17.81 -9.24
N GLY A 13 3.50 -18.26 -8.78
CA GLY A 13 4.50 -17.45 -8.09
C GLY A 13 4.29 -17.41 -6.58
N VAL A 14 4.62 -16.29 -5.93
CA VAL A 14 4.40 -16.08 -4.48
C VAL A 14 2.92 -16.14 -4.14
N SER A 15 2.56 -16.73 -2.99
CA SER A 15 1.16 -16.83 -2.54
C SER A 15 0.54 -15.43 -2.39
N VAL A 16 -0.76 -15.32 -2.68
CA VAL A 16 -1.49 -14.03 -2.59
C VAL A 16 -1.35 -13.41 -1.20
N ILE A 17 -1.41 -14.25 -0.16
CA ILE A 17 -1.28 -13.82 1.24
C ILE A 17 0.12 -13.29 1.52
N LEU A 18 1.17 -13.99 1.10
CA LEU A 18 2.55 -13.55 1.34
C LEU A 18 2.87 -12.25 0.58
N ALA A 19 2.43 -12.13 -0.67
CA ALA A 19 2.57 -10.90 -1.44
C ALA A 19 1.83 -9.71 -0.79
N LEU A 20 0.62 -9.96 -0.26
CA LEU A 20 -0.15 -8.94 0.46
C LEU A 20 0.57 -8.48 1.74
N VAL A 21 1.07 -9.43 2.54
CA VAL A 21 1.77 -9.14 3.79
C VAL A 21 3.05 -8.33 3.52
N LEU A 22 3.90 -8.79 2.60
CA LEU A 22 5.13 -8.09 2.24
C LEU A 22 4.84 -6.69 1.73
N ALA A 23 3.89 -6.55 0.79
CA ALA A 23 3.51 -5.24 0.27
C ALA A 23 2.94 -4.31 1.35
N SER A 24 2.13 -4.82 2.27
CA SER A 24 1.55 -4.02 3.36
C SER A 24 2.61 -3.55 4.34
N ILE A 25 3.56 -4.43 4.70
CA ILE A 25 4.70 -4.07 5.56
C ILE A 25 5.58 -3.04 4.86
N SER A 26 5.91 -3.24 3.59
CA SER A 26 6.70 -2.28 2.80
C SER A 26 5.99 -0.93 2.67
N PHE A 27 4.67 -0.92 2.43
CA PHE A 27 3.88 0.31 2.41
C PHE A 27 3.97 1.05 3.74
N PHE A 28 3.72 0.36 4.86
CA PHE A 28 3.79 0.95 6.18
C PHE A 28 5.19 1.50 6.49
N ALA A 29 6.24 0.72 6.19
CA ALA A 29 7.62 1.14 6.39
C ALA A 29 8.00 2.38 5.55
N LEU A 30 7.64 2.38 4.25
CA LEU A 30 7.88 3.52 3.36
C LEU A 30 7.09 4.75 3.78
N ALA A 31 5.86 4.58 4.28
CA ALA A 31 5.04 5.66 4.79
C ALA A 31 5.68 6.29 6.03
N VAL A 32 6.06 5.49 7.04
CA VAL A 32 6.73 6.01 8.25
C VAL A 32 8.05 6.69 7.90
N PHE A 33 8.87 6.06 7.06
CA PHE A 33 10.14 6.63 6.63
C PHE A 33 9.95 7.94 5.85
N GLY A 34 9.05 7.96 4.87
CA GLY A 34 8.79 9.13 4.04
C GLY A 34 8.17 10.28 4.84
N LEU A 35 7.26 9.98 5.77
CA LEU A 35 6.67 10.98 6.64
C LEU A 35 7.73 11.57 7.58
N GLY A 36 8.62 10.73 8.12
CA GLY A 36 9.78 11.18 8.90
C GLY A 36 10.73 12.06 8.08
N ALA A 37 11.01 11.70 6.83
CA ALA A 37 11.86 12.50 5.94
C ALA A 37 11.23 13.87 5.64
N VAL A 38 9.92 13.94 5.41
CA VAL A 38 9.22 15.23 5.25
C VAL A 38 9.28 16.02 6.54
N SER A 39 9.07 15.38 7.70
CA SER A 39 9.10 16.06 9.00
C SER A 39 10.44 16.74 9.26
N ILE A 40 11.56 16.06 8.96
CA ILE A 40 12.91 16.63 9.04
C ILE A 40 13.08 17.78 8.05
N ALA A 41 12.56 17.64 6.82
CA ALA A 41 12.72 18.65 5.77
C ALA A 41 11.89 19.91 6.01
N THR A 42 10.69 19.78 6.61
CA THR A 42 9.78 20.90 6.87
C THR A 42 9.87 21.43 8.30
N ASP A 43 10.71 20.83 9.15
CA ASP A 43 10.82 21.12 10.60
C ASP A 43 9.45 21.18 11.28
N SER A 44 8.53 20.34 10.80
CA SER A 44 7.12 20.34 11.19
C SER A 44 6.70 18.95 11.65
N ASP A 45 5.91 18.94 12.72
CA ASP A 45 5.45 17.71 13.33
C ASP A 45 4.17 17.24 12.62
N ILE A 46 4.33 16.42 11.58
CA ILE A 46 3.25 16.03 10.64
C ILE A 46 2.13 15.24 11.33
N ILE A 47 2.39 14.70 12.51
CA ILE A 47 1.42 13.91 13.29
C ILE A 47 0.65 14.79 14.30
N ALA A 48 1.03 16.05 14.48
CA ALA A 48 0.34 16.98 15.37
C ALA A 48 -0.46 17.98 14.53
N VAL A 49 -1.76 17.72 14.33
CA VAL A 49 -2.67 18.80 13.93
C VAL A 49 -2.75 19.76 15.11
N PRO A 50 -2.40 21.06 14.94
CA PRO A 50 -2.45 22.02 16.05
C PRO A 50 -3.82 22.01 16.71
N GLY A 51 -3.88 21.63 17.99
CA GLY A 51 -5.11 21.60 18.79
C GLY A 51 -5.89 20.27 18.82
N LEU A 52 -5.54 19.25 18.04
CA LEU A 52 -6.29 17.98 17.94
C LEU A 52 -5.50 16.72 18.36
N GLY A 53 -4.20 16.85 18.63
CA GLY A 53 -3.34 15.75 19.08
C GLY A 53 -3.03 14.70 17.99
N GLN A 54 -2.46 13.58 18.41
CA GLN A 54 -1.90 12.53 17.53
C GLN A 54 -2.96 11.53 17.01
N LEU A 55 -4.16 11.56 17.59
CA LEU A 55 -5.22 10.57 17.38
C LEU A 55 -5.74 10.53 15.93
N PRO A 56 -6.07 11.67 15.29
CA PRO A 56 -6.59 11.68 13.92
C PRO A 56 -5.59 11.11 12.91
N GLY A 57 -4.30 11.40 13.09
CA GLY A 57 -3.23 10.87 12.24
C GLY A 57 -3.08 9.35 12.35
N ALA A 58 -3.10 8.82 13.58
CA ALA A 58 -3.01 7.37 13.82
C ALA A 58 -4.20 6.60 13.22
N ILE A 59 -5.42 7.10 13.42
CA ILE A 59 -6.64 6.49 12.86
C ILE A 59 -6.61 6.58 11.33
N GLY A 60 -6.21 7.72 10.77
CA GLY A 60 -6.02 7.89 9.34
C GLY A 60 -5.00 6.91 8.77
N MET A 61 -3.88 6.68 9.44
CA MET A 61 -2.84 5.75 8.98
C MET A 61 -3.33 4.29 9.03
N LEU A 62 -4.01 3.89 10.10
CA LEU A 62 -4.66 2.57 10.19
C LEU A 62 -5.64 2.36 9.05
N ALA A 63 -6.50 3.35 8.78
CA ALA A 63 -7.44 3.30 7.67
C ALA A 63 -6.73 3.19 6.30
N ALA A 64 -5.61 3.88 6.11
CA ALA A 64 -4.79 3.79 4.91
C ALA A 64 -4.25 2.37 4.70
N VAL A 65 -3.70 1.74 5.75
CA VAL A 65 -3.18 0.36 5.67
C VAL A 65 -4.30 -0.63 5.33
N VAL A 66 -5.47 -0.48 5.95
CA VAL A 66 -6.63 -1.35 5.67
C VAL A 66 -7.12 -1.15 4.23
N ALA A 67 -7.25 0.11 3.78
CA ALA A 67 -7.67 0.43 2.42
C ALA A 67 -6.68 -0.10 1.37
N PHE A 68 -5.37 0.03 1.63
CA PHE A 68 -4.31 -0.53 0.80
C PHE A 68 -4.43 -2.04 0.68
N ALA A 69 -4.52 -2.74 1.82
CA ALA A 69 -4.63 -4.18 1.87
C ALA A 69 -5.88 -4.68 1.12
N LEU A 70 -7.05 -4.09 1.36
CA LEU A 70 -8.30 -4.48 0.68
C LEU A 70 -8.24 -4.23 -0.83
N SER A 71 -7.72 -3.06 -1.23
CA SER A 71 -7.60 -2.70 -2.65
C SER A 71 -6.62 -3.61 -3.39
N LEU A 72 -5.46 -3.87 -2.77
CA LEU A 72 -4.45 -4.77 -3.34
C LEU A 72 -4.97 -6.21 -3.39
N TRP A 73 -5.63 -6.69 -2.33
CA TRP A 73 -6.25 -8.01 -2.29
C TRP A 73 -7.28 -8.20 -3.41
N SER A 74 -8.16 -7.21 -3.62
CA SER A 74 -9.14 -7.22 -4.70
C SER A 74 -8.48 -7.29 -6.08
N SER A 75 -7.38 -6.55 -6.28
CA SER A 75 -6.61 -6.59 -7.53
C SER A 75 -5.93 -7.96 -7.74
N LEU A 76 -5.32 -8.51 -6.68
CA LEU A 76 -4.62 -9.80 -6.74
C LEU A 76 -5.56 -10.99 -6.90
N ARG A 77 -6.83 -10.90 -6.50
CA ARG A 77 -7.81 -11.97 -6.76
C ARG A 77 -8.20 -12.11 -8.23
N ARG A 78 -7.92 -11.12 -9.08
CA ARG A 78 -8.21 -11.21 -10.52
C ARG A 78 -7.27 -12.20 -11.21
N THR A 79 -7.82 -12.92 -12.20
CA THR A 79 -7.15 -13.98 -12.97
C THR A 79 -5.91 -13.49 -13.74
N GLN A 80 -5.86 -12.20 -14.08
CA GLN A 80 -4.68 -11.53 -14.62
C GLN A 80 -4.42 -10.21 -13.89
N PRO A 81 -3.52 -10.17 -12.89
CA PRO A 81 -3.18 -8.93 -12.20
C PRO A 81 -2.42 -8.00 -13.15
N SER A 82 -3.01 -6.85 -13.47
CA SER A 82 -2.40 -5.83 -14.32
C SER A 82 -1.61 -4.82 -13.49
N PHE A 83 -0.42 -4.42 -13.96
CA PHE A 83 0.35 -3.33 -13.37
C PHE A 83 -0.41 -1.99 -13.34
N VAL A 84 -1.41 -1.84 -14.22
CA VAL A 84 -2.28 -0.64 -14.28
C VAL A 84 -3.15 -0.52 -13.02
N SER A 85 -3.31 -1.59 -12.24
CA SER A 85 -4.03 -1.51 -10.96
C SER A 85 -3.24 -0.82 -9.84
N ALA A 86 -1.90 -0.74 -9.93
CA ALA A 86 -1.06 -0.10 -8.92
C ALA A 86 -1.42 1.38 -8.68
N PRO A 87 -1.55 2.24 -9.70
CA PRO A 87 -1.98 3.63 -9.49
C PRO A 87 -3.40 3.74 -8.93
N ALA A 88 -4.31 2.82 -9.29
CA ALA A 88 -5.67 2.80 -8.73
C ALA A 88 -5.67 2.44 -7.23
N VAL A 89 -4.85 1.46 -6.83
CA VAL A 89 -4.65 1.09 -5.42
C VAL A 89 -4.02 2.24 -4.64
N ALA A 90 -3.01 2.89 -5.21
CA ALA A 90 -2.35 4.04 -4.58
C ALA A 90 -3.31 5.21 -4.37
N LEU A 91 -4.09 5.54 -5.40
CA LEU A 91 -5.08 6.61 -5.35
C LEU A 91 -6.18 6.30 -4.32
N ALA A 92 -6.72 5.07 -4.33
CA ALA A 92 -7.71 4.63 -3.35
C ALA A 92 -7.19 4.72 -1.91
N THR A 93 -5.92 4.33 -1.69
CA THR A 93 -5.26 4.40 -0.39
C THR A 93 -5.10 5.83 0.10
N ALA A 94 -4.59 6.73 -0.75
CA ALA A 94 -4.42 8.14 -0.42
C ALA A 94 -5.75 8.85 -0.14
N LEU A 95 -6.78 8.57 -0.96
CA LEU A 95 -8.12 9.12 -0.76
C LEU A 95 -8.77 8.60 0.53
N ALA A 96 -8.64 7.30 0.82
CA ALA A 96 -9.17 6.73 2.05
C ALA A 96 -8.53 7.37 3.29
N HIS A 97 -7.20 7.58 3.26
CA HIS A 97 -6.50 8.30 4.32
C HIS A 97 -7.06 9.71 4.50
N LEU A 98 -7.14 10.49 3.42
CA LEU A 98 -7.58 11.88 3.45
C LEU A 98 -9.03 12.01 3.96
N VAL A 99 -9.93 11.15 3.48
CA VAL A 99 -11.34 11.14 3.89
C VAL A 99 -11.48 10.78 5.37
N VAL A 100 -10.75 9.77 5.86
CA VAL A 100 -10.86 9.37 7.27
C VAL A 100 -10.28 10.44 8.20
N VAL A 101 -9.17 11.07 7.85
CA VAL A 101 -8.63 12.21 8.60
C VAL A 101 -9.62 13.37 8.59
N TRP A 102 -10.19 13.71 7.44
CA TRP A 102 -11.17 14.79 7.31
C TRP A 102 -12.43 14.54 8.16
N ILE A 103 -12.98 13.32 8.12
CA ILE A 103 -14.12 12.93 8.97
C ILE A 103 -13.73 13.00 10.46
N GLY A 104 -12.56 12.47 10.82
CA GLY A 104 -12.07 12.46 12.20
C GLY A 104 -11.89 13.87 12.76
N VAL A 105 -11.33 14.79 11.96
CA VAL A 105 -11.19 16.20 12.32
C VAL A 105 -12.55 16.87 12.41
N ALA A 106 -13.42 16.70 11.42
CA ALA A 106 -14.77 17.31 11.44
C ALA A 106 -15.59 16.86 12.65
N ALA A 107 -15.50 15.58 13.02
CA ALA A 107 -16.18 15.03 14.19
C ALA A 107 -15.59 15.56 15.51
N ALA A 108 -14.27 15.77 15.57
CA ALA A 108 -13.59 16.24 16.78
C ALA A 108 -13.70 17.76 16.98
N SER A 109 -13.60 18.55 15.91
CA SER A 109 -13.72 20.02 15.96
C SER A 109 -15.16 20.50 15.94
N GLY A 110 -16.09 19.70 15.40
CA GLY A 110 -17.45 20.13 15.07
C GLY A 110 -17.53 21.13 13.92
N ASP A 111 -16.41 21.38 13.23
CA ASP A 111 -16.28 22.40 12.18
C ASP A 111 -15.68 21.79 10.90
N ILE A 112 -16.49 21.79 9.85
CA ILE A 112 -16.15 21.28 8.52
C ILE A 112 -15.11 22.15 7.79
N ILE A 113 -15.05 23.45 8.12
CA ILE A 113 -14.07 24.38 7.55
C ILE A 113 -12.69 24.00 8.07
N VAL A 114 -12.56 23.78 9.38
CA VAL A 114 -11.31 23.31 10.01
C VAL A 114 -10.85 21.99 9.39
N ALA A 115 -11.76 21.02 9.23
CA ALA A 115 -11.43 19.74 8.60
C ALA A 115 -10.90 19.90 7.17
N THR A 116 -11.50 20.80 6.40
CA THR A 116 -11.10 21.05 5.01
C THR A 116 -9.75 21.77 4.92
N VAL A 117 -9.48 22.71 5.83
CA VAL A 117 -8.17 23.37 5.95
C VAL A 117 -7.08 22.35 6.29
N VAL A 118 -7.32 21.49 7.30
CA VAL A 118 -6.36 20.44 7.71
C VAL A 118 -6.10 19.46 6.57
N ALA A 119 -7.14 19.03 5.85
CA ALA A 119 -6.98 18.18 4.67
C ALA A 119 -6.15 18.87 3.57
N GLY A 120 -6.38 20.16 3.33
CA GLY A 120 -5.61 20.96 2.38
C GLY A 120 -4.14 21.10 2.77
N ASP A 121 -3.86 21.32 4.05
CA ASP A 121 -2.50 21.41 4.58
C ASP A 121 -1.77 20.07 4.49
N LEU A 122 -2.46 18.94 4.68
CA LEU A 122 -1.88 17.61 4.51
C LEU A 122 -1.49 17.32 3.05
N VAL A 123 -2.21 17.90 2.09
CA VAL A 123 -1.89 17.81 0.66
C VAL A 123 -0.71 18.72 0.33
N ARG A 124 -0.73 19.99 0.76
CA ARG A 124 0.35 20.95 0.50
C ARG A 124 1.64 20.62 1.23
N GLY A 125 1.54 20.09 2.44
CA GLY A 125 2.66 19.65 3.28
C GLY A 125 3.32 18.35 2.79
N GLY A 126 2.87 17.76 1.68
CA GLY A 126 3.54 16.62 1.05
C GLY A 126 3.25 15.26 1.68
N ALA A 127 2.61 15.19 2.85
CA ALA A 127 2.23 13.94 3.51
C ALA A 127 1.34 13.06 2.61
N SER A 128 0.37 13.66 1.92
CA SER A 128 -0.49 12.92 0.98
C SER A 128 0.29 12.41 -0.23
N ALA A 129 1.29 13.17 -0.71
CA ALA A 129 2.15 12.76 -1.81
C ALA A 129 3.05 11.57 -1.41
N VAL A 130 3.61 11.59 -0.19
CA VAL A 130 4.38 10.48 0.37
C VAL A 130 3.56 9.20 0.40
N LEU A 131 2.33 9.24 0.93
CA LEU A 131 1.47 8.06 0.99
C LEU A 131 1.11 7.53 -0.39
N LEU A 132 0.86 8.43 -1.36
CA LEU A 132 0.58 8.06 -2.74
C LEU A 132 1.79 7.36 -3.39
N VAL A 133 2.99 7.90 -3.22
CA VAL A 133 4.22 7.31 -3.79
C VAL A 133 4.56 5.98 -3.09
N ALA A 134 4.50 5.94 -1.76
CA ALA A 134 4.77 4.74 -0.97
C ALA A 134 3.81 3.60 -1.33
N SER A 135 2.52 3.89 -1.43
CA SER A 135 1.51 2.89 -1.82
C SER A 135 1.69 2.45 -3.28
N ALA A 136 2.07 3.35 -4.20
CA ALA A 136 2.36 2.99 -5.58
C ALA A 136 3.55 2.01 -5.68
N ILE A 137 4.66 2.30 -4.99
CA ILE A 137 5.86 1.44 -4.97
C ILE A 137 5.52 0.08 -4.35
N ALA A 138 4.83 0.07 -3.21
CA ALA A 138 4.47 -1.15 -2.51
C ALA A 138 3.47 -2.01 -3.31
N ALA A 139 2.45 -1.40 -3.92
CA ALA A 139 1.49 -2.10 -4.76
C ALA A 139 2.17 -2.69 -6.00
N TRP A 140 3.05 -1.92 -6.65
CA TRP A 140 3.81 -2.40 -7.79
C TRP A 140 4.70 -3.59 -7.42
N GLY A 141 5.43 -3.51 -6.29
CA GLY A 141 6.24 -4.61 -5.76
C GLY A 141 5.41 -5.87 -5.45
N GLY A 142 4.26 -5.72 -4.79
CA GLY A 142 3.34 -6.84 -4.52
C GLY A 142 2.80 -7.51 -5.79
N ILE A 143 2.46 -6.71 -6.81
CA ILE A 143 2.04 -7.24 -8.12
C ILE A 143 3.21 -7.91 -8.84
N ALA A 144 4.42 -7.34 -8.76
CA ALA A 144 5.62 -7.89 -9.36
C ALA A 144 5.95 -9.27 -8.77
N LEU A 145 5.91 -9.44 -7.44
CA LEU A 145 6.16 -10.73 -6.78
C LEU A 145 5.26 -11.87 -7.28
N ARG A 146 4.01 -11.55 -7.63
CA ARG A 146 3.08 -12.51 -8.22
C ARG A 146 3.34 -12.74 -9.71
N ARG A 147 3.71 -11.69 -10.45
CA ARG A 147 3.88 -11.77 -11.91
C ARG A 147 5.22 -12.39 -12.31
N THR A 148 6.30 -12.12 -11.58
CA THR A 148 7.67 -12.50 -11.99
C THR A 148 7.95 -13.98 -11.79
N ARG A 149 6.99 -14.78 -11.29
CA ARG A 149 7.16 -16.22 -11.04
C ARG A 149 8.51 -16.51 -10.37
N ALA A 150 8.89 -15.70 -9.38
CA ALA A 150 10.12 -15.87 -8.63
C ALA A 150 10.05 -17.26 -7.96
N GLN A 151 10.61 -18.26 -8.63
CA GLN A 151 10.70 -19.60 -8.12
C GLN A 151 11.87 -19.66 -7.16
N HIS A 152 11.82 -20.62 -6.24
CA HIS A 152 12.98 -20.96 -5.45
C HIS A 152 14.15 -21.21 -6.42
N PRO A 153 15.32 -20.56 -6.23
CA PRO A 153 16.49 -20.85 -7.04
C PRO A 153 16.76 -22.35 -6.94
N GLN A 154 16.63 -23.06 -8.06
CA GLN A 154 16.97 -24.47 -8.12
C GLN A 154 18.41 -24.56 -8.58
N TRP A 155 19.27 -25.09 -7.71
CA TRP A 155 20.66 -25.24 -8.09
C TRP A 155 20.83 -26.43 -9.05
N PRO A 156 21.85 -26.41 -9.93
CA PRO A 156 22.04 -27.45 -10.93
C PRO A 156 22.02 -28.88 -10.38
N TRP A 157 22.47 -29.08 -9.14
CA TRP A 157 22.54 -30.35 -8.40
C TRP A 157 21.25 -30.73 -7.64
N GLU A 158 20.28 -29.82 -7.52
CA GLU A 158 18.95 -30.09 -6.93
C GLU A 158 17.96 -30.63 -7.98
N ARG A 159 18.32 -30.51 -9.26
CA ARG A 159 17.62 -31.22 -10.33
C ARG A 159 18.01 -32.69 -10.21
N LYS A 160 17.04 -33.54 -9.88
CA LYS A 160 17.22 -34.98 -10.09
C LYS A 160 17.55 -35.17 -11.56
N GLU A 161 18.74 -35.69 -11.83
CA GLU A 161 19.14 -36.14 -13.16
C GLU A 161 18.29 -37.37 -13.51
N ASP A 162 17.07 -37.14 -13.99
CA ASP A 162 16.21 -38.20 -14.51
C ASP A 162 15.87 -37.85 -15.98
N GLU A 163 16.21 -38.81 -16.85
CA GLU A 163 16.04 -38.90 -18.33
C GLU A 163 14.82 -38.22 -18.98
#